data_AF-A0A7Z7P4F1-F1
#
_entry.id   AF-A0A7Z7P4F1-F1
#
_cell.length_a   1.000
_cell.length_b   1.000
_cell.length_c   1.000
_cell.angle_alpha   90.00
_cell.angle_beta   90.00
_cell.angle_gamma   90.00
#
_symmetry.space_group_name_H-M   'P 1'
#
loop_
_entity.id
_entity.type
_entity.pdbx_description
1 polymer ?
#
loop_
_entity_poly.entity_id
_entity_poly.type
_entity_poly.pdbx_seq_one_letter_code
_entity_poly.pdbx_strand_id
1 'polypeptide(L)'
;MTELDLLGKDYYSNESSIKYWSISQYKRFRECEARALAELQGDWTDTRDNTALLVGNYVHSYFESKKAHEEFKGQNGSEMISTRGTTKGQLKKTI
;
A
#
# COMPACT_ATOMS: atom_id res chain seq x y z
N MET A 1 25.71 4.96 -6.30
CA MET A 1 24.46 4.36 -5.78
C MET A 1 23.69 5.48 -5.12
N THR A 2 22.45 5.71 -5.53
CA THR A 2 21.57 6.71 -4.94
C THR A 2 21.22 6.31 -3.51
N GLU A 3 21.22 7.28 -2.59
CA GLU A 3 20.74 7.08 -1.23
C GLU A 3 19.21 6.98 -1.25
N LEU A 4 18.65 6.02 -0.51
CA LEU A 4 17.20 5.76 -0.44
C LEU A 4 16.63 6.42 0.82
N ASP A 5 15.52 7.16 0.68
CA ASP A 5 14.79 7.73 1.81
C ASP A 5 13.87 6.68 2.46
N LEU A 6 14.47 5.85 3.32
CA LEU A 6 13.77 4.79 4.05
C LEU A 6 12.86 5.29 5.17
N LEU A 7 12.96 6.57 5.57
CA LEU A 7 12.04 7.16 6.55
C LEU A 7 10.85 7.84 5.89
N GLY A 8 10.84 7.91 4.55
CA GLY A 8 9.78 8.53 3.78
C GLY A 8 9.38 7.66 2.60
N LYS A 9 9.51 8.24 1.40
CA LYS A 9 8.87 7.74 0.18
C LYS A 9 9.43 6.41 -0.34
N ASP A 10 10.69 6.10 -0.05
CA ASP A 10 11.36 4.95 -0.65
C ASP A 10 11.21 3.69 0.19
N TYR A 11 10.64 3.76 1.41
CA TYR A 11 10.51 2.61 2.31
C TYR A 11 9.82 1.39 1.66
N TYR A 12 8.75 1.61 0.88
CA TYR A 12 8.01 0.57 0.17
C TYR A 12 8.40 0.41 -1.31
N SER A 13 9.50 1.04 -1.75
CA SER A 13 9.98 0.90 -3.13
C SER A 13 10.50 -0.50 -3.42
N ASN A 14 10.56 -0.86 -4.70
CA ASN A 14 11.12 -2.14 -5.12
C ASN A 14 12.64 -2.18 -4.84
N GLU A 15 13.34 -1.07 -5.07
CA GLU A 15 14.76 -0.91 -4.79
C GLU A 15 15.08 -1.13 -3.30
N SER A 16 14.26 -0.57 -2.41
CA SER A 16 14.36 -0.82 -0.97
C SER A 16 14.07 -2.28 -0.63
N SER A 17 13.07 -2.89 -1.27
CA SER A 17 12.73 -4.30 -1.05
C SER A 17 13.85 -5.25 -1.49
N ILE A 18 14.56 -4.94 -2.57
CA ILE A 18 15.72 -5.72 -3.03
C ILE A 18 16.89 -5.57 -2.05
N LYS A 19 17.10 -4.37 -1.51
CA LYS A 19 18.25 -4.05 -0.67
C LYS A 19 18.07 -4.41 0.81
N TYR A 20 16.84 -4.37 1.32
CA TYR A 20 16.52 -4.52 2.73
C TYR A 20 15.41 -5.55 2.93
N TRP A 21 15.62 -6.46 3.88
CA TRP A 21 14.66 -7.51 4.20
C TRP A 21 13.60 -7.01 5.17
N SER A 22 12.33 -7.19 4.81
CA SER A 22 11.16 -6.83 5.62
C SER A 22 10.44 -8.05 6.18
N ILE A 23 9.65 -7.84 7.23
CA ILE A 23 8.81 -8.91 7.79
C ILE A 23 7.72 -9.38 6.82
N SER A 24 7.26 -8.48 5.95
CA SER A 24 6.30 -8.82 4.89
C SER A 24 6.92 -9.79 3.90
N GLN A 25 8.15 -9.51 3.42
CA GLN A 25 8.87 -10.42 2.54
C GLN A 25 9.09 -11.78 3.19
N TYR A 26 9.56 -11.81 4.45
CA TYR A 26 9.72 -13.07 5.18
C TYR A 26 8.42 -13.92 5.17
N LYS A 27 7.27 -13.29 5.48
CA LYS A 27 5.98 -13.98 5.46
C LYS A 27 5.63 -14.50 4.06
N ARG A 28 5.87 -13.71 3.00
CA ARG A 28 5.62 -14.14 1.62
C ARG A 28 6.48 -15.32 1.20
N PHE A 29 7.78 -15.27 1.46
CA PHE A 29 8.70 -16.38 1.17
C PHE A 29 8.29 -17.65 1.92
N ARG A 30 7.87 -17.51 3.18
CA ARG A 30 7.33 -18.61 3.98
C ARG A 30 6.04 -19.22 3.45
N GLU A 31 5.20 -18.44 2.77
CA GLU A 31 3.97 -18.92 2.14
C GLU A 31 4.28 -19.62 0.80
N CYS A 32 5.09 -18.99 -0.06
CA CYS A 32 5.50 -19.52 -1.35
C CYS A 32 6.73 -18.75 -1.88
N GLU A 33 7.88 -19.41 -1.88
CA GLU A 33 9.15 -18.81 -2.31
C GLU A 33 9.14 -18.34 -3.77
N ALA A 34 8.59 -19.15 -4.67
CA ALA A 34 8.54 -18.81 -6.10
C ALA A 34 7.71 -17.54 -6.37
N ARG A 35 6.56 -17.40 -5.71
CA ARG A 35 5.73 -16.19 -5.82
C ARG A 35 6.44 -14.99 -5.20
N ALA A 36 7.03 -15.14 -4.01
CA ALA A 36 7.72 -14.05 -3.34
C ALA A 36 8.94 -13.54 -4.14
N LEU A 37 9.64 -14.45 -4.83
CA LEU A 37 10.73 -14.08 -5.73
C LEU A 37 10.22 -13.34 -6.97
N ALA A 38 9.12 -13.82 -7.58
CA ALA A 38 8.50 -13.15 -8.73
C ALA A 38 7.95 -11.75 -8.38
N GLU A 39 7.38 -11.58 -7.17
CA GLU A 39 7.00 -10.27 -6.61
C GLU A 39 8.22 -9.33 -6.52
N LEU A 40 9.33 -9.82 -5.96
CA LEU A 40 10.56 -9.04 -5.79
C LEU A 40 11.24 -8.67 -7.11
N GLN A 41 11.12 -9.53 -8.12
CA GLN A 41 11.63 -9.28 -9.47
C GLN A 41 10.71 -8.35 -10.29
N GLY A 42 9.48 -8.13 -9.83
CA GLY A 42 8.47 -7.36 -10.55
C GLY A 42 7.75 -8.15 -11.66
N ASP A 43 8.01 -9.46 -11.76
CA ASP A 43 7.41 -10.35 -12.75
C ASP A 43 5.96 -10.74 -12.40
N TRP A 44 5.55 -10.51 -11.14
CA TRP A 44 4.22 -10.81 -10.66
C TRP A 44 3.68 -9.70 -9.77
N THR A 45 2.42 -9.32 -9.98
CA THR A 45 1.69 -8.34 -9.15
C THR A 45 0.53 -9.02 -8.44
N ASP A 46 0.35 -8.71 -7.16
CA ASP A 46 -0.75 -9.25 -6.37
C ASP A 46 -2.10 -8.73 -6.87
N THR A 47 -3.01 -9.66 -7.16
CA THR A 47 -4.36 -9.37 -7.69
C THR A 47 -5.44 -9.50 -6.61
N ARG A 48 -5.05 -9.70 -5.35
CA ARG A 48 -6.00 -9.78 -4.24
C ARG A 48 -6.79 -8.49 -4.06
N ASP A 49 -7.96 -8.61 -3.43
CA ASP A 49 -8.74 -7.44 -3.02
C ASP A 49 -7.95 -6.62 -1.98
N ASN A 50 -7.58 -5.40 -2.37
CA ASN A 50 -6.83 -4.47 -1.54
C ASN A 50 -7.71 -3.63 -0.60
N THR A 51 -9.04 -3.85 -0.57
CA THR A 51 -9.97 -3.08 0.28
C THR A 51 -9.50 -3.02 1.74
N ALA A 52 -9.08 -4.15 2.32
CA ALA A 52 -8.62 -4.21 3.71
C ALA A 52 -7.35 -3.38 3.96
N LEU A 53 -6.41 -3.37 2.99
CA LEU A 53 -5.20 -2.56 3.07
C LEU A 53 -5.51 -1.07 2.95
N LEU A 54 -6.41 -0.70 2.03
CA LEU A 54 -6.85 0.67 1.85
C LEU A 54 -7.51 1.23 3.12
N VAL A 55 -8.43 0.47 3.72
CA VAL A 55 -9.10 0.86 4.97
C VAL A 55 -8.10 0.94 6.12
N GLY A 56 -7.21 -0.04 6.26
CA GLY A 56 -6.16 -0.01 7.28
C GLY A 56 -5.26 1.21 7.15
N ASN A 57 -4.81 1.53 5.93
CA ASN A 57 -3.97 2.69 5.66
C ASN A 57 -4.72 4.02 5.82
N TYR A 58 -6.04 4.05 5.60
CA TYR A 58 -6.86 5.23 5.90
C TYR A 58 -6.79 5.58 7.39
N VAL A 59 -6.94 4.58 8.26
CA VAL A 59 -6.84 4.76 9.72
C VAL A 59 -5.39 5.07 10.12
N HIS A 60 -4.41 4.35 9.56
CA HIS A 60 -3.00 4.56 9.87
C HIS A 60 -2.55 5.99 9.56
N SER A 61 -2.84 6.47 8.34
CA SER A 61 -2.47 7.82 7.90
C SER A 61 -3.13 8.92 8.74
N TYR A 62 -4.34 8.70 9.25
CA TYR A 62 -5.02 9.64 10.16
C TYR A 62 -4.23 9.86 11.45
N PHE A 63 -3.72 8.78 12.04
CA PHE A 63 -2.92 8.84 13.28
C PHE A 63 -1.46 9.25 13.03
N GLU A 64 -0.94 9.02 11.82
CA GLU A 64 0.41 9.42 11.46
C GLU A 64 0.55 10.95 11.41
N SER A 65 -0.27 11.63 10.59
CA SER A 65 -0.39 13.10 10.61
C SER A 65 -1.53 13.57 9.70
N LYS A 66 -1.99 14.82 9.93
CA LYS A 66 -2.97 15.46 9.02
C LYS A 66 -2.46 15.51 7.57
N LYS A 67 -1.17 15.78 7.37
CA LYS A 67 -0.56 15.85 6.03
C LYS A 67 -0.58 14.48 5.34
N ALA A 68 -0.12 13.43 6.03
CA ALA A 68 -0.13 12.06 5.50
C ALA A 68 -1.55 11.60 5.17
N HIS A 69 -2.52 11.93 6.01
CA HIS A 69 -3.92 11.58 5.77
C HIS A 69 -4.52 12.27 4.54
N GLU A 70 -4.27 13.57 4.34
CA GLU A 70 -4.74 14.27 3.13
C GLU A 70 -4.05 13.74 1.87
N GLU A 71 -2.76 13.43 1.94
CA GLU A 71 -2.01 12.82 0.84
C GLU A 71 -2.56 11.42 0.48
N PHE A 72 -2.82 10.59 1.48
CA PHE A 72 -3.41 9.27 1.30
C PHE A 72 -4.81 9.35 0.64
N LYS A 73 -5.66 10.28 1.10
CA LYS A 73 -6.96 10.54 0.48
C LYS A 73 -6.85 11.08 -0.95
N GLY A 74 -5.85 11.91 -1.25
CA GLY A 74 -5.59 12.40 -2.60
C GLY A 74 -5.21 11.28 -3.57
N GLN A 75 -4.33 10.37 -3.12
CA GLN A 75 -3.82 9.26 -3.92
C GLN A 75 -4.85 8.12 -4.09
N ASN A 76 -5.60 7.79 -3.03
CA ASN A 76 -6.44 6.59 -2.98
C ASN A 76 -7.95 6.89 -2.87
N GLY A 77 -8.33 8.16 -2.74
CA GLY A 77 -9.72 8.56 -2.51
C GLY A 77 -10.65 8.21 -3.68
N SER A 78 -10.13 8.11 -4.90
CA SER A 78 -10.92 7.67 -6.06
C SER A 78 -11.35 6.20 -5.95
N GLU A 79 -10.60 5.35 -5.25
CA GLU A 79 -10.91 3.94 -5.02
C GLU A 79 -11.82 3.75 -3.81
N MET A 80 -11.66 4.59 -2.77
CA MET A 80 -12.41 4.46 -1.53
C MET A 80 -13.70 5.27 -1.49
N ILE A 81 -13.74 6.47 -2.07
CA ILE A 81 -14.83 7.45 -1.91
C ILE A 81 -15.69 7.48 -3.18
N SER A 82 -17.00 7.37 -3.00
CA SER A 82 -17.95 7.56 -4.08
C SER A 82 -17.97 9.02 -4.50
N THR A 83 -17.74 9.28 -5.79
CA THR A 83 -17.78 10.63 -6.36
C THR A 83 -19.11 10.95 -7.04
N ARG A 84 -20.04 9.99 -7.10
CA ARG A 84 -21.27 10.05 -7.90
C ARG A 84 -22.49 9.60 -7.10
N GLY A 85 -23.66 10.06 -7.53
CA GLY A 85 -24.96 9.61 -6.98
C GLY A 85 -25.22 10.08 -5.55
N THR A 86 -26.15 9.40 -4.89
CA THR A 86 -26.63 9.71 -3.53
C THR A 86 -25.61 9.43 -2.44
N THR A 87 -24.60 8.60 -2.71
CA THR A 87 -23.51 8.25 -1.77
C THR A 87 -22.28 9.11 -1.95
N LYS A 88 -22.36 10.22 -2.71
CA LYS A 88 -21.23 11.11 -2.97
C LYS A 88 -20.60 11.60 -1.65
N GLY A 89 -19.29 11.36 -1.51
CA GLY A 89 -18.52 11.68 -0.29
C GLY A 89 -18.50 10.57 0.76
N GLN A 90 -19.23 9.47 0.55
CA GLN A 90 -19.21 8.28 1.41
C GLN A 90 -18.29 7.19 0.83
N LEU A 91 -17.97 6.18 1.64
CA LEU A 91 -17.17 5.02 1.19
C LEU A 91 -17.94 4.20 0.14
N LYS A 92 -17.24 3.69 -0.89
CA LYS A 92 -17.84 2.92 -1.99
C LYS A 92 -18.30 1.52 -1.57
N LYS A 93 -17.56 0.87 -0.67
CA LYS A 93 -17.97 -0.37 -0.01
C LYS A 93 -18.36 -0.03 1.42
N THR A 94 -19.56 -0.43 1.82
CA THR A 94 -19.92 -0.50 3.23
C THR A 94 -19.10 -1.63 3.84
N ILE A 95 -18.30 -1.30 4.86
CA ILE A 95 -17.58 -2.28 5.68
C ILE A 95 -18.60 -3.01 6.56
#